data_AF-F9XQR9-F1
#
_entry.id   AF-F9XQR9-F1
#
_cell.length_a   1.000
_cell.length_b   1.000
_cell.length_c   1.000
_cell.angle_alpha   90.00
_cell.angle_beta   90.00
_cell.angle_gamma   90.00
#
_symmetry.space_group_name_H-M   'P 1'
#
loop_
_entity.id
_entity.type
_entity.pdbx_description
1 polymer ?
#
loop_
_entity_poly.entity_id
_entity_poly.type
_entity_poly.pdbx_seq_one_letter_code
_entity_poly.pdbx_strand_id
1 'polypeptide(L)'
;VHKERLTDSSPFFAAAMKKDWNEGQTGEILLPDDSFQQAELYVNWLYSGFLFTQDATPPCEHDSTENKTLIAAYIFGEKIQDCNYKDAIIDALICAAGTKDVEGMRWYPTGMTVDFAFDKTPEASPLRRLLLDMYLRHGHKDWVSNKNVDFLTLLAQGLFEVKASSSGPDPTASTSNSCSYHQHAKDKDCHSRKMSSRAQTGPEGP
;
A
#
# COMPACT_ATOMS: atom_id res chain seq x y z
N VAL A 1 9.55 17.75 10.11
CA VAL A 1 10.14 16.62 9.35
C VAL A 1 11.50 17.04 8.83
N HIS A 2 12.54 16.21 8.94
CA HIS A 2 13.88 16.56 8.46
C HIS A 2 13.93 16.62 6.93
N LYS A 3 14.44 17.74 6.38
CA LYS A 3 14.52 17.99 4.93
C LYS A 3 15.25 16.87 4.20
N GLU A 4 16.41 16.46 4.69
CA GLU A 4 17.24 15.43 4.06
C GLU A 4 16.48 14.11 3.92
N ARG A 5 15.78 13.67 4.98
CA ARG A 5 14.96 12.44 4.91
C ARG A 5 13.85 12.53 3.88
N LEU A 6 13.19 13.69 3.77
CA LEU A 6 12.14 13.90 2.77
C LEU A 6 12.71 13.80 1.35
N THR A 7 13.80 14.52 1.08
CA THR A 7 14.41 14.59 -0.25
C THR A 7 15.07 13.28 -0.66
N ASP A 8 15.62 12.53 0.30
CA ASP A 8 16.25 11.24 0.02
C ASP A 8 15.20 10.14 -0.26
N SER A 9 14.04 10.22 0.40
CA SER A 9 12.97 9.23 0.23
C SER A 9 12.16 9.43 -1.06
N SER A 10 11.92 10.70 -1.43
CA SER A 10 10.93 11.05 -2.44
C SER A 10 11.50 12.02 -3.50
N PRO A 11 11.46 11.66 -4.79
CA PRO A 11 11.79 12.57 -5.89
C PRO A 11 10.92 13.82 -5.93
N PHE A 12 9.65 13.71 -5.53
CA PHE A 12 8.74 14.85 -5.43
C PHE A 12 9.26 15.87 -4.43
N PHE A 13 9.61 15.44 -3.21
CA PHE A 13 10.15 16.35 -2.20
C PHE A 13 11.55 16.86 -2.57
N ALA A 14 12.39 16.04 -3.21
CA ALA A 14 13.67 16.49 -3.75
C ALA A 14 13.52 17.62 -4.78
N ALA A 15 12.49 17.54 -5.64
CA ALA A 15 12.18 18.57 -6.62
C ALA A 15 11.57 19.83 -5.96
N ALA A 16 10.56 19.67 -5.10
CA ALA A 16 9.88 20.76 -4.43
C ALA A 16 10.81 21.59 -3.53
N MET A 17 11.82 20.95 -2.94
CA MET A 17 12.76 21.58 -2.01
C MET A 17 13.94 22.31 -2.67
N LYS A 18 13.97 22.39 -4.01
CA LYS A 18 14.95 23.21 -4.75
C LYS A 18 14.64 24.69 -4.55
N LYS A 19 15.68 25.51 -4.38
CA LYS A 19 15.56 26.97 -4.12
C LYS A 19 14.91 27.76 -5.26
N ASP A 20 14.78 27.14 -6.43
CA ASP A 20 14.08 27.70 -7.59
C ASP A 20 12.56 27.80 -7.36
N TRP A 21 12.03 27.08 -6.38
CA TRP A 21 10.62 27.06 -6.00
C TRP A 21 10.37 27.80 -4.68
N ASN A 22 9.17 28.35 -4.51
CA ASN A 22 8.77 29.04 -3.29
C ASN A 22 8.87 28.12 -2.07
N GLU A 23 8.45 26.86 -2.22
CA GLU A 23 8.52 25.80 -1.22
C GLU A 23 9.95 25.55 -0.74
N GLY A 24 10.93 25.58 -1.66
CA GLY A 24 12.34 25.44 -1.32
C GLY A 24 12.95 26.67 -0.65
N GLN A 25 12.34 27.85 -0.83
CA GLN A 25 12.73 29.10 -0.18
C GLN A 25 12.13 29.24 1.22
N THR A 26 10.84 28.91 1.38
CA THR A 26 10.12 28.97 2.66
C THR A 26 10.38 27.76 3.54
N GLY A 27 10.70 26.61 2.94
CA GLY A 27 10.75 25.32 3.62
C GLY A 27 9.37 24.73 3.94
N GLU A 28 8.32 25.29 3.35
CA GLU A 28 6.93 24.89 3.59
C GLU A 28 6.33 24.25 2.34
N ILE A 29 5.74 23.07 2.49
CA ILE A 29 4.99 22.39 1.42
C ILE A 29 3.54 22.23 1.87
N LEU A 30 2.62 22.81 1.11
CA LEU A 30 1.20 22.71 1.36
C LEU A 30 0.63 21.45 0.70
N LEU A 31 -0.12 20.67 1.46
CA LEU A 31 -0.81 19.45 1.01
C LEU A 31 -2.33 19.59 1.25
N PRO A 32 -3.00 20.52 0.53
CA PRO A 32 -4.38 20.89 0.85
C PRO A 32 -5.42 19.78 0.59
N ASP A 33 -5.10 18.86 -0.32
CA ASP A 33 -5.99 17.76 -0.71
C ASP A 33 -5.77 16.48 0.12
N ASP A 34 -4.78 16.47 1.01
CA ASP A 34 -4.39 15.30 1.79
C ASP A 34 -4.80 15.48 3.25
N SER A 35 -5.21 14.38 3.88
CA SER A 35 -5.57 14.37 5.29
C SER A 35 -4.33 14.42 6.20
N PHE A 36 -4.51 14.91 7.42
CA PHE A 36 -3.48 14.86 8.45
C PHE A 36 -2.98 13.43 8.70
N GLN A 37 -3.87 12.44 8.64
CA GLN A 37 -3.55 11.03 8.85
C GLN A 37 -2.61 10.48 7.77
N GLN A 38 -2.79 10.86 6.49
CA GLN A 38 -1.88 10.46 5.41
C GLN A 38 -0.47 11.05 5.61
N ALA A 39 -0.40 12.31 6.02
CA ALA A 39 0.87 12.97 6.30
C ALA A 39 1.56 12.36 7.53
N GLU A 40 0.81 12.10 8.61
CA GLU A 40 1.33 11.47 9.83
C GLU A 40 1.87 10.08 9.57
N LEU A 41 1.15 9.25 8.81
CA LEU A 41 1.60 7.90 8.46
C LEU A 41 2.89 7.92 7.65
N TYR A 42 3.01 8.85 6.70
CA TYR A 42 4.23 9.02 5.93
C TYR A 42 5.40 9.52 6.79
N VAL A 43 5.16 10.42 7.74
CA VAL A 43 6.19 10.84 8.71
C VAL A 43 6.64 9.66 9.55
N ASN A 44 5.71 8.83 10.05
CA ASN A 44 6.07 7.63 10.79
C ASN A 44 6.97 6.72 9.95
N TRP A 45 6.59 6.44 8.70
CA TRP A 45 7.42 5.69 7.76
C TRP A 45 8.83 6.29 7.57
N LEU A 46 8.95 7.60 7.34
CA LEU A 46 10.24 8.27 7.14
C LEU A 46 11.18 8.14 8.35
N TYR A 47 10.60 8.05 9.55
CA TYR A 47 11.38 7.98 10.78
C TYR A 47 11.70 6.54 11.21
N SER A 48 10.72 5.65 11.16
CA SER A 48 10.84 4.27 11.61
C SER A 48 11.36 3.32 10.52
N GLY A 49 11.04 3.58 9.25
CA GLY A 49 11.18 2.60 8.18
C GLY A 49 10.18 1.44 8.26
N PHE A 50 9.13 1.57 9.08
CA PHE A 50 8.08 0.57 9.30
C PHE A 50 6.70 1.22 9.29
N LEU A 51 5.73 0.51 8.71
CA LEU A 51 4.32 0.78 8.90
C LEU A 51 3.76 -0.28 9.85
N PHE A 52 3.15 0.17 10.93
CA PHE A 52 2.53 -0.71 11.91
C PHE A 52 1.10 -0.98 11.47
N THR A 53 0.75 -2.26 11.33
CA THR A 53 -0.62 -2.70 11.16
C THR A 53 -1.27 -2.97 12.51
N GLN A 54 -2.60 -2.92 12.56
CA GLN A 54 -3.36 -3.27 13.76
C GLN A 54 -3.27 -4.77 14.03
N ASP A 55 -3.22 -5.13 15.31
CA ASP A 55 -3.47 -6.49 15.77
C ASP A 55 -4.96 -6.85 15.56
N ALA A 56 -5.35 -8.08 15.92
CA ALA A 56 -6.73 -8.56 15.81
C ALA A 56 -7.74 -7.54 16.34
N THR A 57 -8.51 -6.94 15.43
CA THR A 57 -9.53 -5.94 15.75
C THR A 57 -10.83 -6.63 16.17
N PRO A 58 -11.78 -5.90 16.79
CA PRO A 58 -13.17 -6.33 16.83
C PRO A 58 -13.72 -6.57 15.41
N PRO A 59 -14.80 -7.38 15.27
CA PRO A 59 -15.43 -7.58 13.98
C PRO A 59 -15.87 -6.24 13.37
N CYS A 60 -15.69 -6.08 12.06
CA CYS A 60 -16.32 -4.98 11.32
C CYS A 60 -17.45 -5.52 10.41
N GLU A 61 -18.20 -4.66 9.75
CA GLU A 61 -19.32 -5.11 8.91
C GLU A 61 -18.93 -5.33 7.43
N HIS A 62 -17.88 -4.64 6.95
CA HIS A 62 -17.53 -4.58 5.53
C HIS A 62 -16.03 -4.68 5.30
N ASP A 63 -15.32 -3.55 5.38
CA ASP A 63 -13.87 -3.44 5.26
C ASP A 63 -13.30 -2.71 6.48
N SER A 64 -12.09 -3.08 6.89
CA SER A 64 -11.45 -2.46 8.07
C SER A 64 -11.10 -0.99 7.80
N THR A 65 -11.20 -0.15 8.83
CA THR A 65 -10.71 1.25 8.79
C THR A 65 -9.24 1.32 8.41
N GLU A 66 -8.46 0.30 8.79
CA GLU A 66 -7.08 0.14 8.40
C GLU A 66 -6.92 0.00 6.88
N ASN A 67 -7.68 -0.86 6.21
CA ASN A 67 -7.61 -1.02 4.74
C ASN A 67 -7.87 0.30 4.00
N LYS A 68 -8.86 1.08 4.44
CA LYS A 68 -9.14 2.43 3.90
C LYS A 68 -7.95 3.36 4.08
N THR A 69 -7.36 3.35 5.28
CA THR A 69 -6.21 4.20 5.63
C THR A 69 -4.99 3.84 4.77
N LEU A 70 -4.69 2.55 4.63
CA LEU A 70 -3.57 2.05 3.83
C LEU A 70 -3.76 2.37 2.33
N ILE A 71 -4.97 2.23 1.78
CA ILE A 71 -5.22 2.58 0.37
C ILE A 71 -5.08 4.09 0.13
N ALA A 72 -5.61 4.92 1.04
CA ALA A 72 -5.42 6.37 0.96
C ALA A 72 -3.93 6.76 1.09
N ALA A 73 -3.18 6.05 1.92
CA ALA A 73 -1.73 6.22 2.06
C ALA A 73 -0.98 5.82 0.79
N TYR A 74 -1.40 4.77 0.08
CA TYR A 74 -0.79 4.35 -1.19
C TYR A 74 -0.96 5.44 -2.25
N ILE A 75 -2.17 5.99 -2.35
CA ILE A 75 -2.49 7.09 -3.27
C ILE A 75 -1.68 8.33 -2.91
N PHE A 76 -1.49 8.62 -1.63
CA PHE A 76 -0.57 9.68 -1.19
C PHE A 76 0.86 9.38 -1.68
N GLY A 77 1.33 8.14 -1.53
CA GLY A 77 2.61 7.67 -2.06
C GLY A 77 2.77 7.82 -3.57
N GLU A 78 1.68 7.68 -4.34
CA GLU A 78 1.68 7.98 -5.78
C GLU A 78 1.92 9.46 -6.04
N LYS A 79 1.23 10.35 -5.31
CA LYS A 79 1.39 11.80 -5.40
C LYS A 79 2.82 12.25 -5.08
N ILE A 80 3.40 11.72 -4.00
CA ILE A 80 4.76 12.06 -3.57
C ILE A 80 5.85 11.20 -4.24
N GLN A 81 5.48 10.30 -5.14
CA GLN A 81 6.42 9.47 -5.92
C GLN A 81 7.40 8.64 -5.05
N ASP A 82 7.03 8.27 -3.83
CA ASP A 82 7.87 7.44 -2.96
C ASP A 82 7.56 5.95 -3.18
N CYS A 83 8.43 5.29 -3.95
CA CYS A 83 8.25 3.87 -4.27
C CYS A 83 8.44 2.97 -3.05
N ASN A 84 9.39 3.27 -2.16
CA ASN A 84 9.63 2.41 -0.99
C ASN A 84 8.46 2.51 0.00
N TYR A 85 7.89 3.71 0.14
CA TYR A 85 6.68 3.90 0.94
C TYR A 85 5.50 3.11 0.37
N LYS A 86 5.27 3.19 -0.96
CA LYS A 86 4.22 2.40 -1.62
C LYS A 86 4.43 0.89 -1.44
N ASP A 87 5.67 0.41 -1.54
CA ASP A 87 6.00 -1.00 -1.31
C ASP A 87 5.73 -1.42 0.14
N ALA A 88 6.06 -0.57 1.11
CA ALA A 88 5.77 -0.82 2.52
C ALA A 88 4.25 -0.86 2.80
N ILE A 89 3.46 -0.05 2.11
CA ILE A 89 2.01 -0.07 2.21
C ILE A 89 1.42 -1.34 1.62
N ILE A 90 1.98 -1.85 0.52
CA ILE A 90 1.59 -3.15 -0.05
C ILE A 90 1.87 -4.27 0.96
N ASP A 91 3.03 -4.26 1.61
CA ASP A 91 3.36 -5.22 2.67
C ASP A 91 2.37 -5.11 3.83
N ALA A 92 2.03 -3.90 4.26
CA ALA A 92 1.03 -3.65 5.29
C ALA A 92 -0.37 -4.14 4.90
N LEU A 93 -0.82 -3.92 3.65
CA LEU A 93 -2.11 -4.42 3.16
C LEU A 93 -2.18 -5.94 3.14
N ILE A 94 -1.11 -6.61 2.69
CA ILE A 94 -1.02 -8.08 2.70
C ILE A 94 -1.01 -8.62 4.13
N CYS A 95 -0.30 -7.94 5.04
CA CYS A 95 -0.28 -8.28 6.46
C CYS A 95 -1.68 -8.15 7.08
N ALA A 96 -2.34 -6.99 6.90
CA ALA A 96 -3.68 -6.72 7.40
C ALA A 96 -4.71 -7.72 6.87
N ALA A 97 -4.67 -8.06 5.57
CA ALA A 97 -5.55 -9.08 4.98
C ALA A 97 -5.28 -10.51 5.52
N GLY A 98 -4.05 -10.77 5.96
CA GLY A 98 -3.66 -12.05 6.56
C GLY A 98 -4.08 -12.17 8.04
N THR A 99 -4.15 -11.05 8.75
CA THR A 99 -4.57 -10.95 10.16
C THR A 99 -6.03 -11.30 10.33
N LYS A 100 -6.32 -12.15 11.31
CA LYS A 100 -7.69 -12.52 11.68
C LYS A 100 -8.18 -11.62 12.81
N ASP A 101 -9.46 -11.28 12.77
CA ASP A 101 -10.12 -10.65 13.92
C ASP A 101 -10.32 -11.64 15.07
N VAL A 102 -10.92 -11.16 16.15
CA VAL A 102 -11.21 -11.97 17.35
C VAL A 102 -12.17 -13.14 17.10
N GLU A 103 -12.90 -13.13 15.98
CA GLU A 103 -13.80 -14.21 15.56
C GLU A 103 -13.14 -15.15 14.53
N GLY A 104 -11.90 -14.89 14.14
CA GLY A 104 -11.15 -15.69 13.19
C GLY A 104 -11.38 -15.32 11.72
N MET A 105 -12.09 -14.22 11.45
CA MET A 105 -12.42 -13.73 10.11
C MET A 105 -11.32 -12.81 9.56
N ARG A 106 -11.16 -12.83 8.23
CA ARG A 106 -10.21 -11.98 7.50
C ARG A 106 -10.96 -10.86 6.77
N TRP A 107 -10.34 -9.68 6.75
CA TRP A 107 -10.94 -8.47 6.20
C TRP A 107 -10.15 -7.97 4.99
N TYR A 108 -10.84 -7.78 3.87
CA TYR A 108 -10.26 -7.33 2.61
C TYR A 108 -10.86 -5.99 2.20
N PRO A 109 -10.14 -5.16 1.41
CA PRO A 109 -10.73 -3.95 0.84
C PRO A 109 -11.87 -4.31 -0.11
N THR A 110 -13.04 -3.67 0.03
CA THR A 110 -14.21 -3.94 -0.82
C THR A 110 -14.93 -2.67 -1.31
N GLY A 111 -15.81 -2.80 -2.31
CA GLY A 111 -16.73 -1.75 -2.76
C GLY A 111 -16.06 -0.41 -3.05
N MET A 112 -16.53 0.66 -2.38
CA MET A 112 -16.05 2.03 -2.58
C MET A 112 -14.54 2.19 -2.38
N THR A 113 -13.93 1.40 -1.49
CA THR A 113 -12.49 1.47 -1.22
C THR A 113 -11.67 0.99 -2.43
N VAL A 114 -12.15 -0.05 -3.12
CA VAL A 114 -11.53 -0.53 -4.36
C VAL A 114 -11.80 0.42 -5.51
N ASP A 115 -13.03 0.95 -5.63
CA ASP A 115 -13.34 1.98 -6.64
C ASP A 115 -12.41 3.19 -6.50
N PHE A 116 -12.20 3.67 -5.27
CA PHE A 116 -11.28 4.76 -4.98
C PHE A 116 -9.84 4.45 -5.37
N ALA A 117 -9.35 3.24 -5.11
CA ALA A 117 -8.02 2.81 -5.54
C ALA A 117 -7.88 2.82 -7.07
N PHE A 118 -8.87 2.31 -7.79
CA PHE A 118 -8.86 2.33 -9.26
C PHE A 118 -8.94 3.76 -9.80
N ASP A 119 -9.81 4.62 -9.26
CA ASP A 119 -9.97 6.00 -9.73
C ASP A 119 -8.71 6.87 -9.53
N LYS A 120 -7.89 6.54 -8.52
CA LYS A 120 -6.76 7.40 -8.08
C LYS A 120 -5.36 6.84 -8.37
N THR A 121 -5.27 5.69 -9.03
CA THR A 121 -3.99 5.09 -9.41
C THR A 121 -3.90 4.89 -10.92
N PRO A 122 -2.70 4.80 -11.52
CA PRO A 122 -2.57 4.45 -12.94
C PRO A 122 -2.95 2.99 -13.21
N GLU A 123 -3.30 2.66 -14.46
CA GLU A 123 -3.68 1.30 -14.89
C GLU A 123 -2.64 0.23 -14.53
N ALA A 124 -1.35 0.56 -14.69
CA ALA A 124 -0.23 -0.32 -14.37
C ALA A 124 0.07 -0.43 -12.85
N SER A 125 -0.74 0.19 -11.98
CA SER A 125 -0.49 0.20 -10.54
C SER A 125 -0.53 -1.21 -9.95
N PRO A 126 0.50 -1.64 -9.21
CA PRO A 126 0.47 -2.90 -8.47
C PRO A 126 -0.63 -2.98 -7.40
N LEU A 127 -1.10 -1.84 -6.86
CA LEU A 127 -2.23 -1.84 -5.94
C LEU A 127 -3.49 -2.39 -6.63
N ARG A 128 -3.79 -1.94 -7.85
CA ARG A 128 -4.94 -2.45 -8.63
C ARG A 128 -4.85 -3.97 -8.82
N ARG A 129 -3.65 -4.47 -9.12
CA ARG A 129 -3.38 -5.91 -9.28
C ARG A 129 -3.59 -6.69 -7.99
N LEU A 130 -3.06 -6.20 -6.87
CA LEU A 130 -3.24 -6.81 -5.55
C LEU A 130 -4.72 -6.92 -5.19
N LEU A 131 -5.48 -5.84 -5.36
CA LEU A 131 -6.92 -5.82 -5.06
C LEU A 131 -7.70 -6.78 -5.95
N LEU A 132 -7.36 -6.85 -7.23
CA LEU A 132 -7.96 -7.80 -8.17
C LEU A 132 -7.67 -9.25 -7.74
N ASP A 133 -6.42 -9.57 -7.40
CA ASP A 133 -6.04 -10.91 -6.94
C ASP A 133 -6.74 -11.28 -5.63
N MET A 134 -6.92 -10.33 -4.70
CA MET A 134 -7.70 -10.57 -3.48
C MET A 134 -9.15 -10.96 -3.79
N TYR A 135 -9.80 -10.31 -4.77
CA TYR A 135 -11.16 -10.65 -5.20
C TYR A 135 -11.23 -12.00 -5.90
N LEU A 136 -10.30 -12.28 -6.82
CA LEU A 136 -10.29 -13.55 -7.56
C LEU A 136 -10.08 -14.75 -6.64
N ARG A 137 -9.37 -14.57 -5.52
CA ARG A 137 -9.00 -15.63 -4.58
C ARG A 137 -9.97 -15.80 -3.44
N HIS A 138 -10.42 -14.70 -2.85
CA HIS A 138 -11.18 -14.71 -1.59
C HIS A 138 -12.58 -14.10 -1.74
N GLY A 139 -12.88 -13.50 -2.88
CA GLY A 139 -14.13 -12.78 -3.11
C GLY A 139 -15.36 -13.69 -3.09
N HIS A 140 -16.46 -13.14 -2.58
CA HIS A 140 -17.79 -13.73 -2.64
C HIS A 140 -18.74 -12.80 -3.38
N LYS A 141 -19.91 -13.31 -3.80
CA LYS A 141 -20.90 -12.53 -4.58
C LYS A 141 -21.28 -11.19 -3.91
N ASP A 142 -21.25 -11.16 -2.58
CA ASP A 142 -21.66 -10.00 -1.78
C ASP A 142 -20.61 -8.88 -1.77
N TRP A 143 -19.37 -9.15 -2.22
CA TRP A 143 -18.34 -8.12 -2.38
C TRP A 143 -18.53 -7.29 -3.65
N VAL A 144 -19.22 -7.84 -4.65
CA VAL A 144 -19.37 -7.21 -5.98
C VAL A 144 -20.46 -6.14 -5.91
N SER A 145 -20.07 -4.99 -5.35
CA SER A 145 -20.89 -3.76 -5.24
C SER A 145 -20.21 -2.54 -5.90
N ASN A 146 -19.03 -2.78 -6.49
CA ASN A 146 -18.19 -1.80 -7.18
C ASN A 146 -18.90 -1.12 -8.34
N LYS A 147 -18.55 0.13 -8.59
CA LYS A 147 -19.03 0.93 -9.72
C LYS A 147 -17.93 1.20 -10.74
N ASN A 148 -16.66 1.00 -10.40
CA ASN A 148 -15.55 1.22 -11.32
C ASN A 148 -15.57 0.16 -12.44
N VAL A 149 -15.76 0.62 -13.69
CA VAL A 149 -15.95 -0.24 -14.86
C VAL A 149 -14.67 -1.00 -15.22
N ASP A 150 -13.50 -0.38 -15.07
CA ASP A 150 -12.21 -1.03 -15.34
C ASP A 150 -12.01 -2.21 -14.39
N PHE A 151 -12.26 -2.01 -13.09
CA PHE A 151 -12.20 -3.07 -12.09
C PHE A 151 -13.16 -4.22 -12.42
N LEU A 152 -14.44 -3.92 -12.69
CA LEU A 152 -15.44 -4.94 -13.01
C LEU A 152 -15.09 -5.72 -14.29
N THR A 153 -14.53 -5.04 -15.29
CA THR A 153 -14.08 -5.65 -16.54
C THR A 153 -12.94 -6.63 -16.29
N LEU A 154 -11.91 -6.19 -15.56
CA LEU A 154 -10.76 -7.03 -15.20
C LEU A 154 -11.15 -8.20 -14.30
N LEU A 155 -12.07 -7.98 -13.36
CA LEU A 155 -12.60 -9.03 -12.50
C LEU A 155 -13.34 -10.09 -13.31
N ALA A 156 -14.20 -9.68 -14.24
CA ALA A 156 -14.91 -10.61 -15.12
C ALA A 156 -13.93 -11.43 -15.98
N GLN A 157 -12.93 -10.78 -16.59
CA GLN A 157 -11.89 -11.46 -17.36
C GLN A 157 -11.13 -12.48 -16.50
N GLY A 158 -10.64 -12.06 -15.33
CA GLY A 158 -9.91 -12.94 -14.41
C GLY A 158 -10.72 -14.14 -13.94
N LEU A 159 -12.03 -13.99 -13.69
CA LEU A 159 -12.90 -15.11 -13.30
C LEU A 159 -13.01 -16.18 -14.39
N PHE A 160 -13.01 -15.79 -15.68
CA PHE A 160 -12.98 -16.75 -16.79
C PHE A 160 -11.63 -17.47 -16.90
N GLU A 161 -10.52 -16.77 -16.64
CA GLU A 161 -9.17 -17.34 -16.69
C GLU A 161 -8.90 -18.33 -15.54
N VAL A 162 -9.33 -17.99 -14.31
CA VAL A 162 -9.23 -18.88 -13.15
C VAL A 162 -10.05 -20.15 -13.38
N LYS A 163 -11.25 -20.05 -13.97
CA LYS A 163 -12.07 -21.22 -14.28
C LYS A 163 -11.40 -22.15 -15.30
N ALA A 164 -10.53 -21.63 -16.16
CA ALA A 164 -9.79 -22.41 -17.15
C ALA A 164 -8.53 -23.09 -16.59
N SER A 165 -8.06 -22.71 -15.39
CA SER A 165 -6.77 -23.14 -14.83
C SER A 165 -6.93 -23.82 -13.46
N SER A 166 -6.18 -24.88 -13.19
CA SER A 166 -6.09 -25.46 -11.84
C SER A 166 -5.37 -24.47 -10.91
N SER A 167 -6.08 -23.97 -9.89
CA SER A 167 -5.59 -22.89 -9.00
C SER A 167 -4.24 -23.23 -8.35
N GLY A 168 -3.27 -22.31 -8.50
CA GLY A 168 -1.95 -22.37 -7.90
C GLY A 168 -1.87 -21.78 -6.47
N PRO A 169 -0.67 -21.64 -5.89
CA PRO A 169 -0.49 -21.03 -4.57
C PRO A 169 -1.08 -19.61 -4.50
N ASP A 170 -1.49 -19.18 -3.31
CA ASP A 170 -2.13 -17.87 -3.08
C ASP A 170 -1.12 -16.73 -3.16
N PRO A 171 -1.12 -15.90 -4.23
CA PRO A 171 -0.16 -14.84 -4.36
C PRO A 171 -0.43 -13.70 -3.36
N THR A 172 -1.63 -13.61 -2.76
CA THR A 172 -1.97 -12.58 -1.77
C THR A 172 -1.75 -13.02 -0.32
N ALA A 173 -1.28 -14.25 -0.10
CA ALA A 173 -0.99 -14.72 1.26
C ALA A 173 0.23 -14.00 1.85
N SER A 174 0.22 -13.73 3.15
CA SER A 174 1.36 -13.13 3.86
C SER A 174 2.63 -13.98 3.84
N THR A 175 2.51 -15.28 3.59
CA THR A 175 3.65 -16.20 3.39
C THR A 175 4.21 -16.16 1.96
N SER A 176 3.52 -15.50 1.03
CA SER A 176 3.94 -15.36 -0.36
C SER A 176 4.85 -14.14 -0.52
N ASN A 177 5.67 -14.15 -1.58
CA ASN A 177 6.59 -13.06 -1.85
C ASN A 177 5.84 -11.81 -2.33
N SER A 178 5.72 -10.80 -1.46
CA SER A 178 5.08 -9.52 -1.76
C SER A 178 5.79 -8.68 -2.82
N CYS A 179 7.06 -8.98 -3.13
CA CYS A 179 7.81 -8.31 -4.21
C CYS A 179 7.11 -8.40 -5.58
N SER A 180 6.23 -9.38 -5.78
CA SER A 180 5.41 -9.46 -7.00
C SER A 180 4.50 -8.23 -7.19
N TYR A 181 4.17 -7.52 -6.11
CA TYR A 181 3.37 -6.29 -6.09
C TYR A 181 4.17 -5.04 -5.75
N HIS A 182 5.49 -5.13 -5.60
CA HIS A 182 6.35 -3.98 -5.37
C HIS A 182 6.72 -3.27 -6.68
N GLN A 183 7.06 -1.98 -6.60
CA GLN A 183 7.44 -1.12 -7.72
C GLN A 183 8.96 -0.91 -7.84
N HIS A 184 9.76 -1.40 -6.90
CA HIS A 184 11.21 -1.30 -7.01
C HIS A 184 11.73 -2.01 -8.28
N ALA A 185 12.75 -1.43 -8.92
CA ALA A 185 13.37 -2.02 -10.09
C ALA A 185 14.01 -3.39 -9.77
N LYS A 186 14.13 -4.28 -10.75
CA LYS A 186 14.65 -5.67 -10.56
C LYS A 186 16.07 -5.71 -10.00
N ASP A 187 16.84 -4.65 -10.23
CA ASP A 187 18.23 -4.45 -9.81
C ASP A 187 18.36 -3.70 -8.47
N LYS A 188 17.26 -3.21 -7.89
CA LYS A 188 17.25 -2.58 -6.58
C LYS A 188 16.77 -3.57 -5.52
N ASP A 189 17.49 -3.60 -4.39
CA ASP A 189 17.06 -4.36 -3.23
C ASP A 189 15.70 -3.86 -2.72
N CYS A 190 14.79 -4.82 -2.53
CA CYS A 190 13.51 -4.61 -1.87
C CYS A 190 13.71 -3.94 -0.50
N HIS A 191 12.87 -2.95 -0.18
CA HIS A 191 12.97 -2.22 1.07
C HIS A 191 12.90 -3.15 2.31
N SER A 192 12.07 -4.19 2.26
CA SER A 192 11.92 -5.18 3.34
C SER A 192 13.22 -5.96 3.60
N ARG A 193 14.06 -6.15 2.58
CA ARG A 193 15.40 -6.76 2.72
C ARG A 193 16.44 -5.79 3.30
N LYS A 194 16.44 -4.52 2.86
CA LYS A 194 17.32 -3.47 3.40
C LYS A 194 17.11 -3.25 4.91
N MET A 195 15.90 -3.47 5.39
CA MET A 195 15.56 -3.32 6.81
C MET A 195 15.93 -4.55 7.64
N SER A 196 15.81 -5.76 7.08
CA SER A 196 16.24 -7.00 7.75
C SER A 196 17.74 -7.03 8.03
N SER A 197 18.57 -6.46 7.15
CA SER A 197 20.02 -6.29 7.40
C SER A 197 20.31 -5.25 8.48
N ARG A 198 19.47 -4.21 8.62
CA ARG A 198 19.64 -3.14 9.61
C ARG A 198 19.18 -3.55 11.01
N ALA A 199 18.20 -4.44 11.12
CA ALA A 199 17.76 -5.01 12.40
C ALA A 199 18.76 -6.04 12.97
N GLN A 200 19.56 -6.69 12.13
CA GLN A 200 20.63 -7.61 12.56
C GLN A 200 21.90 -6.87 13.02
N THR A 201 22.09 -5.62 12.60
CA THR A 201 23.14 -4.72 13.09
C THR A 201 22.58 -3.77 14.15
N GLY A 202 22.09 -4.32 15.26
CA GLY A 202 21.79 -3.54 16.46
C GLY A 202 23.09 -3.08 17.16
N PRO A 203 23.08 -1.97 17.93
CA PRO A 203 24.29 -1.38 18.46
C PRO A 203 24.95 -2.32 19.48
N GLU A 204 26.24 -2.61 19.31
CA GLU A 204 27.11 -3.01 20.42
C GLU A 204 27.06 -1.87 21.44
N GLY A 205 26.36 -2.13 22.55
CA GLY A 205 26.17 -1.16 23.61
C GLY A 205 27.49 -0.78 24.30
N PRO A 206 27.58 0.42 24.89
CA PRO A 206 28.67 0.75 25.81
C PRO A 206 28.58 -0.05 27.13
#